data_AF-A0A915ZY39-F1
#
_entry.id   AF-A0A915ZY39-F1
#
_cell.length_a   1.000
_cell.length_b   1.000
_cell.length_c   1.000
_cell.angle_alpha   90.00
_cell.angle_beta   90.00
_cell.angle_gamma   90.00
#
_symmetry.space_group_name_H-M   'P 1'
#
loop_
_entity.id
_entity.type
_entity.pdbx_description
1 polymer ?
#
loop_
_entity_poly.entity_id
_entity_poly.type
_entity_poly.pdbx_seq_one_letter_code
_entity_poly.pdbx_strand_id
1 'polypeptide(L)'
;MSIATADSYRENFDNLKNRTSAINKRLKAESKEHKKSIQSMRGDNFNNNCDGCITSKTNVEGLDTNFGRIFAIMEDQNKIIGDTHKLMENVIDSLKSKEIYCFRDWINKFFNQVEQRYDAPNDDLRGWKKLIGAFDQKTSLGKVDFRNKDKEYISSLKSTLDKVQMSIDDFEKLYKMKEESNSEFHDQAKTLAEAESRLKMIQFPDQMKEYEESLKKLFEALKIWYSESE
;
A
#
# COMPACT_ATOMS: atom_id res chain seq x y z
N MET A 1 15.29 -2.09 7.12
CA MET A 1 14.39 -2.11 5.95
C MET A 1 13.90 -0.68 5.78
N SER A 2 14.21 -0.01 4.66
CA SER A 2 13.78 1.38 4.43
C SER A 2 12.30 1.38 4.08
N ILE A 3 11.48 2.10 4.84
CA ILE A 3 10.07 2.34 4.51
C ILE A 3 10.08 3.28 3.30
N ALA A 4 9.78 2.75 2.12
CA ALA A 4 9.57 3.58 0.93
C ALA A 4 8.38 4.51 1.21
N THR A 5 8.62 5.82 1.14
CA THR A 5 7.59 6.83 1.37
C THR A 5 6.85 7.16 0.09
N ALA A 6 5.68 7.81 0.19
CA ALA A 6 4.95 8.31 -0.97
C ALA A 6 5.81 9.21 -1.87
N ASP A 7 6.70 10.01 -1.27
CA ASP A 7 7.65 10.86 -1.99
C ASP A 7 8.66 10.02 -2.79
N SER A 8 9.15 8.92 -2.23
CA SER A 8 10.06 8.00 -2.93
C SER A 8 9.37 7.32 -4.13
N TYR A 9 8.12 6.89 -3.98
CA TYR A 9 7.35 6.37 -5.12
C TYR A 9 7.12 7.43 -6.19
N ARG A 10 6.85 8.68 -5.77
CA ARG A 10 6.64 9.79 -6.69
C ARG A 10 7.89 10.13 -7.48
N GLU A 11 9.03 10.21 -6.81
CA GLU A 11 10.33 10.46 -7.45
C GLU A 11 10.67 9.37 -8.47
N ASN A 12 10.50 8.10 -8.09
CA ASN A 12 10.72 6.97 -9.00
C ASN A 12 9.80 7.02 -10.23
N PHE A 13 8.53 7.35 -10.03
CA PHE A 13 7.58 7.52 -11.13
C PHE A 13 7.99 8.65 -12.08
N ASP A 14 8.38 9.81 -11.54
CA ASP A 14 8.82 10.95 -12.35
C ASP A 14 10.13 10.63 -13.11
N ASN A 15 11.04 9.85 -12.51
CA ASN A 15 12.22 9.34 -13.20
C ASN A 15 11.85 8.43 -14.39
N LEU A 16 10.96 7.44 -14.18
CA LEU A 16 10.49 6.54 -15.24
C LEU A 16 9.78 7.29 -16.36
N LYS A 17 8.98 8.30 -16.01
CA LYS A 17 8.31 9.19 -16.98
C LYS A 17 9.32 9.97 -17.82
N ASN A 18 10.38 10.50 -17.20
CA ASN A 18 11.45 11.20 -17.90
C ASN A 18 12.23 10.28 -18.83
N ARG A 19 12.60 9.08 -18.37
CA ARG A 19 13.25 8.04 -19.20
C ARG A 19 12.38 7.66 -20.41
N THR A 20 11.08 7.45 -20.18
CA THR A 20 10.10 7.14 -21.25
C THR A 20 10.04 8.26 -22.29
N SER A 21 10.00 9.52 -21.85
CA SER A 21 10.00 10.68 -22.74
C SER A 21 11.27 10.76 -23.60
N ALA A 22 12.44 10.52 -22.99
CA ALA A 22 13.72 10.51 -23.69
C ALA A 22 13.81 9.42 -24.76
N ILE A 23 13.39 8.19 -24.42
CA ILE A 23 13.30 7.07 -25.37
C ILE A 23 12.36 7.40 -26.53
N ASN A 24 11.17 7.94 -26.25
CA ASN A 24 10.21 8.28 -27.31
C ASN A 24 10.76 9.34 -28.27
N LYS A 25 11.56 10.29 -27.77
CA LYS A 25 12.28 11.25 -28.63
C LYS A 25 13.32 10.55 -29.51
N ARG A 26 14.14 9.67 -28.93
CA ARG A 26 15.13 8.86 -29.67
C ARG A 26 14.47 8.00 -30.74
N LEU A 27 13.42 7.26 -30.40
CA LEU A 27 12.69 6.40 -31.33
C LEU A 27 12.12 7.18 -32.52
N LYS A 28 11.55 8.37 -32.27
CA LYS A 28 11.06 9.25 -33.35
C LYS A 28 12.17 9.73 -34.28
N ALA A 29 13.35 10.06 -33.73
CA ALA A 29 14.50 10.47 -34.52
C ALA A 29 15.02 9.32 -35.39
N GLU A 30 15.31 8.16 -34.79
CA GLU A 30 15.79 6.97 -35.52
C GLU A 30 14.77 6.49 -36.56
N SER A 31 13.47 6.50 -36.24
CA SER A 31 12.42 6.16 -37.21
C SER A 31 12.40 7.11 -38.42
N LYS A 32 12.73 8.38 -38.24
CA LYS A 32 12.83 9.36 -39.33
C LYS A 32 14.07 9.10 -40.19
N GLU A 33 15.20 8.76 -39.58
CA GLU A 33 16.43 8.37 -40.30
C GLU A 33 16.26 7.08 -41.08
N HIS A 34 15.62 6.08 -40.49
CA HIS A 34 15.29 4.82 -41.16
C HIS A 34 14.40 5.04 -42.39
N LYS A 35 13.35 5.89 -42.27
CA LYS A 35 12.50 6.27 -43.42
C LYS A 35 13.29 6.97 -44.54
N LYS A 36 14.21 7.87 -44.20
CA LYS A 36 15.08 8.54 -45.18
C LYS A 36 15.98 7.54 -45.91
N SER A 37 16.56 6.60 -45.17
CA SER A 37 17.44 5.56 -45.73
C SER A 37 16.69 4.67 -46.73
N ILE A 38 15.46 4.26 -46.39
CA ILE A 38 14.57 3.52 -47.32
C ILE A 38 14.24 4.35 -48.58
N GLN A 39 13.96 5.65 -48.42
CA GLN A 39 13.66 6.52 -49.55
C GLN A 39 14.86 6.69 -50.49
N SER A 40 16.08 6.82 -49.94
CA SER A 40 17.31 6.91 -50.73
C SER A 40 17.50 5.66 -51.61
N MET A 41 17.30 4.47 -51.04
CA MET A 41 17.36 3.22 -51.81
C MET A 41 16.31 3.08 -52.91
N ARG A 42 15.14 3.71 -52.75
CA ARG A 42 14.11 3.73 -53.81
C ARG A 42 14.45 4.70 -54.93
N GLY A 43 15.20 5.77 -54.64
CA GLY A 43 15.62 6.79 -55.60
C GLY A 43 16.89 6.42 -56.37
N ASP A 44 17.73 5.56 -55.79
CA ASP A 44 18.91 5.03 -56.45
C ASP A 44 18.48 4.01 -57.52
N ASN A 45 18.34 4.48 -58.77
CA ASN A 45 18.26 3.59 -59.92
C ASN A 45 19.47 2.65 -59.86
N PHE A 46 19.22 1.33 -59.84
CA PHE A 46 20.24 0.29 -59.98
C PHE A 46 20.90 0.40 -61.36
N ASN A 47 21.71 1.43 -61.56
CA ASN A 47 22.52 1.60 -62.73
C ASN A 47 23.70 0.65 -62.53
N ASN A 48 23.86 -0.32 -63.44
CA ASN A 48 24.81 -1.45 -63.34
C ASN A 48 26.31 -1.04 -63.41
N ASN A 49 26.66 0.17 -63.02
CA ASN A 49 28.05 0.63 -62.87
C ASN A 49 28.54 0.50 -61.42
N CYS A 50 29.86 0.42 -61.23
CA CYS A 50 30.52 0.27 -59.93
C CYS A 50 30.03 1.27 -58.87
N ASP A 51 29.78 2.53 -59.24
CA ASP A 51 29.31 3.57 -58.31
C ASP A 51 27.90 3.28 -57.75
N GLY A 52 27.04 2.63 -58.55
CA GLY A 52 25.72 2.17 -58.11
C GLY A 52 25.83 1.02 -57.09
N CYS A 53 26.78 0.11 -57.29
CA CYS A 53 27.07 -0.96 -56.33
C CYS A 53 27.59 -0.43 -54.99
N ILE A 54 28.52 0.54 -54.98
CA ILE A 54 29.06 1.14 -53.75
C ILE A 54 27.97 1.88 -52.96
N THR A 55 27.12 2.63 -53.65
CA THR A 55 25.99 3.34 -53.05
C THR A 55 24.99 2.36 -52.42
N SER A 56 24.66 1.27 -53.13
CA SER A 56 23.76 0.23 -52.63
C SER A 56 24.29 -0.45 -51.36
N LYS A 57 25.60 -0.75 -51.30
CA LYS A 57 26.24 -1.36 -50.13
C LYS A 57 26.21 -0.42 -48.92
N THR A 58 26.58 0.84 -49.13
CA THR A 58 26.59 1.88 -48.08
C THR A 58 25.19 2.08 -47.49
N ASN A 59 24.17 2.09 -48.34
CA ASN A 59 22.77 2.18 -47.93
C ASN A 59 22.32 1.00 -47.06
N VAL A 60 22.68 -0.23 -47.45
CA VAL A 60 22.35 -1.46 -46.68
C VAL A 60 23.03 -1.46 -45.31
N GLU A 61 24.32 -1.10 -45.23
CA GLU A 61 25.04 -0.95 -43.96
C GLU A 61 24.40 0.13 -43.06
N GLY A 62 23.90 1.22 -43.66
CA GLY A 62 23.15 2.27 -42.97
C GLY A 62 21.80 1.80 -42.42
N LEU A 63 21.11 0.89 -43.10
CA LEU A 63 19.87 0.28 -42.57
C LEU A 63 20.15 -0.66 -41.41
N ASP A 64 21.16 -1.51 -41.53
CA ASP A 64 21.54 -2.45 -40.48
C ASP A 64 21.92 -1.71 -39.20
N THR A 65 22.72 -0.64 -39.34
CA THR A 65 23.06 0.27 -38.23
C THR A 65 21.82 0.90 -37.59
N ASN A 66 20.90 1.45 -38.40
CA ASN A 66 19.64 2.03 -37.89
C ASN A 66 18.79 0.98 -37.18
N PHE A 67 18.69 -0.23 -37.74
CA PHE A 67 17.93 -1.31 -37.16
C PHE A 67 18.51 -1.71 -35.80
N GLY A 68 19.83 -1.84 -35.68
CA GLY A 68 20.51 -2.09 -34.39
C GLY A 68 20.21 -1.01 -33.34
N ARG A 69 20.18 0.27 -33.74
CA ARG A 69 19.81 1.37 -32.83
C ARG A 69 18.35 1.30 -32.38
N ILE A 70 17.43 1.02 -33.30
CA ILE A 70 16.00 0.84 -32.98
C ILE A 70 15.81 -0.35 -32.04
N PHE A 71 16.53 -1.45 -32.28
CA PHE A 71 16.50 -2.63 -31.43
C PHE A 71 16.97 -2.31 -30.01
N ALA A 72 18.10 -1.61 -29.85
CA ALA A 72 18.58 -1.16 -28.54
C ALA A 72 17.57 -0.25 -27.82
N ILE A 73 16.86 0.62 -28.55
CA ILE A 73 15.77 1.45 -28.00
C ILE A 73 14.61 0.57 -27.49
N MET A 74 14.26 -0.51 -28.20
CA MET A 74 13.23 -1.44 -27.76
C MET A 74 13.64 -2.22 -26.50
N GLU A 75 14.91 -2.61 -26.39
CA GLU A 75 15.44 -3.22 -25.15
C GLU A 75 15.35 -2.26 -23.97
N ASP A 76 15.74 -0.99 -24.17
CA ASP A 76 15.61 0.05 -23.15
C ASP A 76 14.13 0.29 -22.77
N GLN A 77 13.20 0.25 -23.74
CA GLN A 77 11.76 0.31 -23.46
C GLN A 77 11.29 -0.85 -22.58
N ASN A 78 11.69 -2.08 -22.91
CA ASN A 78 11.33 -3.26 -22.12
C ASN A 78 11.82 -3.16 -20.67
N LYS A 79 13.03 -2.62 -20.46
CA LYS A 79 13.55 -2.36 -19.10
C LYS A 79 12.68 -1.35 -18.34
N ILE A 80 12.29 -0.23 -18.97
CA ILE A 80 11.40 0.75 -18.34
C ILE A 80 10.04 0.14 -17.98
N ILE A 81 9.48 -0.70 -18.86
CA ILE A 81 8.20 -1.39 -18.58
C ILE A 81 8.35 -2.29 -17.36
N GLY A 82 9.42 -3.09 -17.29
CA GLY A 82 9.73 -3.91 -16.12
C GLY A 82 9.87 -3.11 -14.83
N ASP A 83 10.63 -2.01 -14.87
CA ASP A 83 10.79 -1.10 -13.72
C ASP A 83 9.44 -0.49 -13.29
N THR A 84 8.57 -0.17 -14.27
CA THR A 84 7.23 0.39 -14.02
C THR A 84 6.32 -0.63 -13.36
N HIS A 85 6.29 -1.88 -13.83
CA HIS A 85 5.52 -2.95 -13.19
C HIS A 85 5.96 -3.16 -11.75
N LYS A 86 7.27 -3.22 -11.50
CA LYS A 86 7.82 -3.37 -10.15
C LYS A 86 7.43 -2.20 -9.24
N LEU A 87 7.45 -0.96 -9.75
CA LEU A 87 6.98 0.20 -8.99
C LEU A 87 5.49 0.09 -8.67
N MET A 88 4.65 -0.34 -9.63
CA MET A 88 3.22 -0.54 -9.42
C MET A 88 2.94 -1.64 -8.37
N GLU A 89 3.65 -2.77 -8.43
CA GLU A 89 3.54 -3.83 -7.41
C GLU A 89 3.84 -3.29 -6.02
N ASN A 90 4.95 -2.57 -5.85
CA ASN A 90 5.31 -1.97 -4.56
C ASN A 90 4.26 -0.98 -4.05
N VAL A 91 3.69 -0.16 -4.94
CA VAL A 91 2.61 0.79 -4.59
C VAL A 91 1.34 0.03 -4.18
N ILE A 92 0.94 -1.00 -4.93
CA ILE A 92 -0.23 -1.82 -4.62
C ILE A 92 -0.06 -2.51 -3.27
N ASP A 93 1.08 -3.11 -3.00
CA ASP A 93 1.34 -3.80 -1.74
C ASP A 93 1.37 -2.81 -0.56
N SER A 94 1.91 -1.61 -0.77
CA SER A 94 1.84 -0.52 0.22
C SER A 94 0.42 0.00 0.46
N LEU A 95 -0.49 -0.11 -0.51
CA LEU A 95 -1.89 0.26 -0.35
C LEU A 95 -2.68 -0.86 0.35
N LYS A 96 -2.41 -2.13 0.03
CA LYS A 96 -3.03 -3.29 0.71
C LYS A 96 -2.76 -3.28 2.21
N SER A 97 -1.54 -2.94 2.65
CA SER A 97 -1.23 -2.81 4.08
C SER A 97 -2.05 -1.73 4.78
N LYS A 98 -2.52 -0.74 4.03
CA LYS A 98 -3.37 0.33 4.55
C LYS A 98 -4.86 0.03 4.46
N GLU A 99 -5.28 -0.92 3.61
CA GLU A 99 -6.69 -1.28 3.45
C GLU A 99 -7.30 -1.75 4.77
N ILE A 100 -6.51 -2.44 5.62
CA ILE A 100 -6.94 -2.92 6.93
C ILE A 100 -7.46 -1.77 7.82
N TYR A 101 -6.92 -0.56 7.69
CA TYR A 101 -7.40 0.61 8.44
C TYR A 101 -8.84 1.01 8.10
N CYS A 102 -9.48 0.45 7.06
CA CYS A 102 -10.91 0.64 6.83
C CYS A 102 -11.76 0.18 8.01
N PHE A 103 -11.28 -0.72 8.87
CA PHE A 103 -12.02 -1.16 10.05
C PHE A 103 -11.98 -0.17 11.22
N ARG A 104 -11.32 0.98 11.06
CA ARG A 104 -11.22 2.03 12.09
C ARG A 104 -12.57 2.41 12.69
N ASP A 105 -13.59 2.58 11.86
CA ASP A 105 -14.92 2.98 12.33
C ASP A 105 -15.59 1.89 13.18
N TRP A 106 -15.31 0.61 12.90
CA TRP A 106 -15.75 -0.51 13.72
C TRP A 106 -14.96 -0.62 15.01
N ILE A 107 -13.65 -0.33 15.00
CA ILE A 107 -12.84 -0.19 16.21
C ILE A 107 -13.39 0.91 17.12
N ASN A 108 -13.74 2.07 16.56
CA ASN A 108 -14.36 3.15 17.32
C ASN A 108 -15.71 2.73 17.92
N LYS A 109 -16.57 2.05 17.15
CA LYS A 109 -17.84 1.51 17.67
C LYS A 109 -17.60 0.53 18.81
N PHE A 110 -16.63 -0.37 18.67
CA PHE A 110 -16.25 -1.31 19.71
C PHE A 110 -15.73 -0.59 20.97
N PHE A 111 -14.84 0.40 20.83
CA PHE A 111 -14.32 1.17 21.97
C PHE A 111 -15.42 1.93 22.70
N ASN A 112 -16.40 2.49 21.99
CA ASN A 112 -17.56 3.11 22.63
C ASN A 112 -18.37 2.10 23.45
N GLN A 113 -18.52 0.86 22.98
CA GLN A 113 -19.20 -0.19 23.74
C GLN A 113 -18.40 -0.63 24.98
N VAL A 114 -17.07 -0.68 24.88
CA VAL A 114 -16.18 -0.94 26.02
C VAL A 114 -16.29 0.19 27.05
N GLU A 115 -16.22 1.45 26.62
CA GLU A 115 -16.33 2.62 27.50
C GLU A 115 -17.63 2.61 28.30
N GLN A 116 -18.76 2.33 27.64
CA GLN A 116 -20.07 2.25 28.28
C GLN A 116 -20.18 1.14 29.35
N ARG A 117 -19.37 0.09 29.23
CA ARG A 117 -19.36 -1.08 30.12
C ARG A 117 -18.15 -1.10 31.05
N TYR A 118 -17.31 -0.08 30.98
CA TYR A 118 -16.07 -0.01 31.75
C TYR A 118 -16.36 0.46 33.16
N ASP A 119 -16.13 -0.43 34.13
CA ASP A 119 -16.33 -0.14 35.54
C ASP A 119 -15.03 0.35 36.16
N ALA A 120 -14.88 1.68 36.23
CA ALA A 120 -13.67 2.30 36.70
C ALA A 120 -13.42 2.01 38.19
N PRO A 121 -12.17 1.74 38.62
CA PRO A 121 -11.84 1.55 40.02
C PRO A 121 -12.27 2.76 40.87
N ASN A 122 -12.84 2.49 42.05
CA ASN A 122 -13.23 3.51 43.05
C ASN A 122 -14.20 4.58 42.51
N ASP A 123 -15.11 4.19 41.60
CA ASP A 123 -16.08 5.10 40.97
C ASP A 123 -15.42 6.33 40.30
N ASP A 124 -14.18 6.16 39.82
CA ASP A 124 -13.42 7.25 39.21
C ASP A 124 -14.06 7.67 37.88
N LEU A 125 -14.77 8.79 37.90
CA LEU A 125 -15.39 9.41 36.72
C LEU A 125 -14.39 9.74 35.59
N ARG A 126 -13.07 9.75 35.88
CA ARG A 126 -12.01 9.93 34.88
C ARG A 126 -11.30 8.62 34.54
N GLY A 127 -11.81 7.48 34.99
CA GLY A 127 -11.17 6.18 34.88
C GLY A 127 -10.91 5.77 33.43
N TRP A 128 -11.87 6.02 32.53
CA TRP A 128 -11.67 5.76 31.09
C TRP A 128 -10.54 6.61 30.51
N LYS A 129 -10.53 7.92 30.80
CA LYS A 129 -9.46 8.83 30.33
C LYS A 129 -8.08 8.41 30.86
N LYS A 130 -8.00 7.94 32.10
CA LYS A 130 -6.75 7.44 32.69
C LYS A 130 -6.31 6.12 32.06
N LEU A 131 -7.25 5.21 31.77
CA LEU A 131 -7.00 3.97 31.04
C LEU A 131 -6.39 4.27 29.67
N ILE A 132 -7.04 5.11 28.87
CA ILE A 132 -6.54 5.52 27.55
C ILE A 132 -5.15 6.18 27.67
N GLY A 133 -4.97 7.08 28.65
CA GLY A 133 -3.66 7.68 28.92
C GLY A 133 -2.57 6.67 29.31
N ALA A 134 -2.92 5.52 29.89
CA ALA A 134 -1.97 4.45 30.15
C ALA A 134 -1.52 3.75 28.85
N PHE A 135 -2.44 3.51 27.91
CA PHE A 135 -2.12 3.00 26.57
C PHE A 135 -1.28 4.00 25.76
N ASP A 136 -1.64 5.28 25.77
CA ASP A 136 -0.86 6.35 25.12
C ASP A 136 0.57 6.37 25.62
N GLN A 137 0.74 6.33 26.94
CA GLN A 137 2.06 6.37 27.54
C GLN A 137 2.87 5.11 27.27
N LYS A 138 2.23 3.93 27.32
CA LYS A 138 2.89 2.67 26.99
C LYS A 138 3.39 2.69 25.55
N THR A 139 2.55 3.11 24.62
CA THR A 139 2.82 3.16 23.18
C THR A 139 3.89 4.19 22.85
N SER A 140 3.74 5.43 23.30
CA SER A 140 4.69 6.53 23.04
C SER A 140 6.09 6.30 23.63
N LEU A 141 6.20 5.53 24.73
CA LEU A 141 7.48 5.19 25.35
C LEU A 141 8.02 3.81 24.93
N GLY A 142 7.35 3.10 24.02
CA GLY A 142 7.75 1.76 23.57
C GLY A 142 7.90 0.75 24.71
N LYS A 143 7.04 0.83 25.74
CA LYS A 143 7.12 -0.04 26.92
C LYS A 143 6.35 -1.34 26.70
N VAL A 144 6.89 -2.44 27.23
CA VAL A 144 6.23 -3.76 27.21
C VAL A 144 5.09 -3.83 28.22
N ASP A 145 5.27 -3.22 29.39
CA ASP A 145 4.33 -3.29 30.52
C ASP A 145 3.72 -1.92 30.88
N PHE A 146 2.54 -1.97 31.48
CA PHE A 146 1.90 -0.80 32.11
C PHE A 146 2.57 -0.45 33.43
N ARG A 147 2.47 0.82 33.86
CA ARG A 147 3.01 1.24 35.14
C ARG A 147 2.20 0.66 36.29
N ASN A 148 2.84 0.49 37.44
CA ASN A 148 2.17 -0.02 38.64
C ASN A 148 0.90 0.76 39.02
N LYS A 149 0.91 2.10 38.89
CA LYS A 149 -0.26 2.94 39.21
C LYS A 149 -1.43 2.80 38.23
N ASP A 150 -1.21 2.20 37.06
CA ASP A 150 -2.24 2.00 36.04
C ASP A 150 -2.88 0.60 36.16
N LYS A 151 -2.32 -0.30 36.98
CA LYS A 151 -2.72 -1.72 37.08
C LYS A 151 -4.19 -1.94 37.46
N GLU A 152 -4.75 -1.11 38.33
CA GLU A 152 -6.17 -1.23 38.73
C GLU A 152 -7.08 -0.93 37.54
N TYR A 153 -6.80 0.12 36.77
CA TYR A 153 -7.55 0.45 35.56
C TYR A 153 -7.45 -0.66 34.50
N ILE A 154 -6.24 -1.23 34.30
CA ILE A 154 -6.04 -2.36 33.38
C ILE A 154 -6.80 -3.60 33.85
N SER A 155 -6.88 -3.84 35.16
CA SER A 155 -7.61 -4.97 35.73
C SER A 155 -9.13 -4.82 35.54
N SER A 156 -9.66 -3.60 35.74
CA SER A 156 -11.06 -3.29 35.40
C SER A 156 -11.35 -3.52 33.92
N LEU A 157 -10.45 -3.07 33.03
CA LEU A 157 -10.61 -3.28 31.59
C LEU A 157 -10.66 -4.79 31.28
N LYS A 158 -9.76 -5.57 31.88
CA LYS A 158 -9.74 -7.02 31.70
C LYS A 158 -11.07 -7.65 32.06
N SER A 159 -11.64 -7.29 33.21
CA SER A 159 -12.97 -7.79 33.63
C SER A 159 -14.08 -7.43 32.65
N THR A 160 -14.02 -6.25 32.02
CA THR A 160 -14.98 -5.86 30.96
C THR A 160 -14.80 -6.70 29.70
N LEU A 161 -13.55 -6.93 29.27
CA LEU A 161 -13.23 -7.64 28.04
C LEU A 161 -13.42 -9.17 28.15
N ASP A 162 -13.21 -9.75 29.33
CA ASP A 162 -13.38 -11.19 29.58
C ASP A 162 -14.82 -11.65 29.25
N LYS A 163 -15.82 -10.76 29.39
CA LYS A 163 -17.23 -11.03 29.03
C LYS A 163 -17.44 -11.35 27.54
N VAL A 164 -16.54 -10.89 26.68
CA VAL A 164 -16.58 -11.08 25.23
C VAL A 164 -15.33 -11.81 24.71
N GLN A 165 -14.66 -12.55 25.59
CA GLN A 165 -13.47 -13.36 25.26
C GLN A 165 -12.34 -12.55 24.61
N MET A 166 -12.21 -11.29 24.99
CA MET A 166 -11.17 -10.40 24.47
C MET A 166 -10.08 -10.18 25.49
N SER A 167 -8.83 -10.17 25.05
CA SER A 167 -7.69 -9.92 25.93
C SER A 167 -7.26 -8.46 25.91
N ILE A 168 -6.44 -8.07 26.90
CA ILE A 168 -5.77 -6.76 26.89
C ILE A 168 -4.87 -6.60 25.66
N ASP A 169 -4.22 -7.68 25.21
CA ASP A 169 -3.37 -7.66 24.00
C ASP A 169 -4.20 -7.40 22.74
N ASP A 170 -5.37 -8.04 22.63
CA ASP A 170 -6.31 -7.77 21.52
C ASP A 170 -6.76 -6.30 21.52
N PHE A 171 -7.13 -5.78 22.68
CA PHE A 171 -7.52 -4.38 22.83
C PHE A 171 -6.37 -3.43 22.48
N GLU A 172 -5.15 -3.72 22.91
CA GLU A 172 -3.95 -2.93 22.61
C GLU A 172 -3.64 -2.90 21.11
N LYS A 173 -3.78 -4.03 20.42
CA LYS A 173 -3.62 -4.11 18.96
C LYS A 173 -4.64 -3.24 18.25
N LEU A 174 -5.91 -3.35 18.60
CA LEU A 174 -6.96 -2.50 18.03
C LEU A 174 -6.72 -1.00 18.35
N TYR A 175 -6.18 -0.71 19.54
CA TYR A 175 -5.81 0.64 19.95
C TYR A 175 -4.72 1.22 19.05
N LYS A 176 -3.62 0.49 18.85
CA LYS A 176 -2.53 0.90 17.95
C LYS A 176 -3.03 1.12 16.52
N MET A 177 -3.83 0.18 16.02
CA MET A 177 -4.42 0.28 14.69
C MET A 177 -5.30 1.51 14.52
N LYS A 178 -6.08 1.90 15.55
CA LYS A 178 -6.87 3.13 15.55
C LYS A 178 -6.00 4.39 15.52
N GLU A 179 -4.91 4.41 16.28
CA GLU A 179 -4.00 5.57 16.37
C GLU A 179 -3.15 5.75 15.09
N GLU A 180 -2.80 4.66 14.41
CA GLU A 180 -2.10 4.70 13.12
C GLU A 180 -3.03 5.07 11.95
N SER A 181 -4.35 4.95 12.14
CA SER A 181 -5.35 5.26 11.13
C SER A 181 -5.66 6.76 11.07
N ASN A 182 -5.57 7.35 9.86
CA ASN A 182 -6.00 8.72 9.59
C ASN A 182 -7.49 8.80 9.17
N SER A 183 -8.04 10.02 9.03
CA SER A 183 -9.42 10.27 8.56
C SER A 183 -9.68 9.86 7.10
N GLU A 184 -8.67 9.44 6.34
CA GLU A 184 -8.85 9.00 4.96
C GLU A 184 -9.30 7.53 4.90
N PHE A 185 -9.16 6.77 6.00
CA PHE A 185 -9.53 5.35 6.09
C PHE A 185 -10.94 5.12 6.68
N HIS A 186 -11.92 5.94 6.31
CA HIS A 186 -13.31 5.71 6.69
C HIS A 186 -13.85 4.41 6.09
N ASP A 187 -14.62 3.65 6.87
CA ASP A 187 -15.27 2.47 6.33
C ASP A 187 -16.45 2.86 5.44
N GLN A 188 -16.60 2.13 4.35
CA GLN A 188 -17.76 2.25 3.46
C GLN A 188 -18.87 1.26 3.86
N ALA A 189 -18.54 0.23 4.65
CA ALA A 189 -19.52 -0.72 5.16
C ALA A 189 -20.48 -0.02 6.15
N LYS A 190 -21.78 -0.13 5.88
CA LYS A 190 -22.82 0.48 6.71
C LYS A 190 -23.32 -0.47 7.79
N THR A 191 -23.20 -1.78 7.55
CA THR A 191 -23.70 -2.83 8.45
C THR A 191 -22.59 -3.72 8.99
N LEU A 192 -22.84 -4.35 10.14
CA LEU A 192 -21.90 -5.27 10.78
C LEU A 192 -21.59 -6.47 9.88
N ALA A 193 -22.61 -6.98 9.19
CA ALA A 193 -22.48 -8.11 8.27
C ALA A 193 -21.63 -7.78 7.03
N GLU A 194 -21.79 -6.58 6.46
CA GLU A 194 -20.95 -6.12 5.35
C GLU A 194 -19.48 -6.02 5.78
N ALA A 195 -19.22 -5.43 6.95
CA ALA A 195 -17.87 -5.28 7.48
C ALA A 195 -17.21 -6.63 7.79
N GLU A 196 -17.96 -7.58 8.36
CA GLU A 196 -17.45 -8.94 8.61
C GLU A 196 -17.18 -9.69 7.29
N SER A 197 -18.05 -9.54 6.28
CA SER A 197 -17.79 -10.10 4.95
C SER A 197 -16.53 -9.53 4.33
N ARG A 198 -16.27 -8.22 4.51
CA ARG A 198 -15.05 -7.58 4.05
C ARG A 198 -13.81 -8.09 4.78
N LEU A 199 -13.88 -8.30 6.09
CA LEU A 199 -12.79 -8.90 6.87
C LEU A 199 -12.39 -10.27 6.32
N LYS A 200 -13.37 -11.08 5.90
CA LYS A 200 -13.13 -12.40 5.29
C LYS A 200 -12.50 -12.35 3.90
N MET A 201 -12.66 -11.24 3.18
CA MET A 201 -12.12 -11.05 1.83
C MET A 201 -10.71 -10.44 1.82
N ILE A 202 -10.35 -9.70 2.88
CA ILE A 202 -9.04 -9.06 2.97
C ILE A 202 -7.94 -10.10 3.14
N GLN A 203 -6.88 -9.96 2.36
CA GLN A 203 -5.64 -10.69 2.56
C GLN A 203 -4.71 -9.86 3.44
N PHE A 204 -4.45 -10.32 4.65
CA PHE A 204 -3.55 -9.66 5.59
C PHE A 204 -2.10 -9.79 5.13
N PRO A 205 -1.41 -8.66 4.84
CA PRO A 205 0.03 -8.69 4.62
C PRO A 205 0.75 -9.21 5.88
N ASP A 206 1.92 -9.82 5.72
CA ASP A 206 2.66 -10.43 6.84
C ASP A 206 2.85 -9.50 8.04
N GLN A 207 3.07 -8.21 7.76
CA GLN A 207 3.26 -7.16 8.77
C GLN A 207 2.00 -6.86 9.59
N MET A 208 0.82 -7.20 9.07
CA MET A 208 -0.48 -6.89 9.67
C MET A 208 -1.24 -8.14 10.14
N LYS A 209 -0.68 -9.34 9.93
CA LYS A 209 -1.30 -10.62 10.36
C LYS A 209 -1.62 -10.67 11.85
N GLU A 210 -0.85 -9.95 12.67
CA GLU A 210 -1.09 -9.91 14.11
C GLU A 210 -2.43 -9.28 14.51
N TYR A 211 -3.03 -8.47 13.65
CA TYR A 211 -4.31 -7.79 13.89
C TYR A 211 -5.54 -8.63 13.49
N GLU A 212 -5.35 -9.66 12.66
CA GLU A 212 -6.45 -10.44 12.09
C GLU A 212 -7.36 -11.04 13.17
N GLU A 213 -6.75 -11.69 14.16
CA GLU A 213 -7.49 -12.36 15.23
C GLU A 213 -8.22 -11.35 16.14
N SER A 214 -7.57 -10.23 16.46
CA SER A 214 -8.17 -9.18 17.29
C SER A 214 -9.36 -8.52 16.57
N LEU A 215 -9.29 -8.35 15.24
CA LEU A 215 -10.41 -7.87 14.43
C LEU A 215 -11.57 -8.88 14.40
N LYS A 216 -11.29 -10.18 14.26
CA LYS A 216 -12.35 -11.21 14.34
C LYS A 216 -13.07 -11.16 15.68
N LYS A 217 -12.31 -11.11 16.78
CA LYS A 217 -12.88 -10.99 18.14
C LYS A 217 -13.67 -9.71 18.34
N LEU A 218 -13.25 -8.59 17.75
CA LEU A 218 -14.02 -7.35 17.77
C LEU A 218 -15.41 -7.54 17.18
N PHE A 219 -15.54 -8.20 16.02
CA PHE A 219 -16.85 -8.41 15.39
C PHE A 219 -17.73 -9.35 16.22
N GLU A 220 -17.16 -10.41 16.82
CA GLU A 220 -17.89 -11.28 17.73
C GLU A 220 -18.35 -10.54 19.00
N ALA A 221 -17.50 -9.69 19.59
CA ALA A 221 -17.86 -8.87 20.73
C ALA A 221 -19.02 -7.91 20.42
N LEU A 222 -18.99 -7.26 19.25
CA LEU A 222 -20.08 -6.40 18.80
C LEU A 222 -21.39 -7.17 18.61
N LYS A 223 -21.35 -8.39 18.06
CA LYS A 223 -22.55 -9.25 17.93
C LYS A 223 -23.17 -9.54 19.29
N ILE A 224 -22.35 -9.94 20.27
CA ILE A 224 -22.81 -10.23 21.65
C ILE A 224 -23.52 -8.99 22.21
N TRP A 225 -22.85 -7.84 22.22
CA TRP A 225 -23.40 -6.64 22.86
C TRP A 225 -24.59 -6.02 22.14
N TYR A 226 -24.69 -6.13 20.82
CA TYR A 226 -25.87 -5.67 20.08
C TYR A 226 -27.06 -6.61 20.28
N SER A 227 -26.83 -7.92 20.41
CA SER A 227 -27.91 -8.87 20.74
C SER A 227 -28.45 -8.71 22.17
N GLU A 228 -27.66 -8.18 23.10
CA GLU A 228 -28.10 -7.85 24.47
C GLU A 228 -28.95 -6.56 24.54
N SER A 229 -28.98 -5.77 23.47
CA SER A 229 -29.68 -4.49 23.40
C SER A 229 -31.06 -4.59 22.72
N GLU A 230 -31.42 -5.77 22.21
CA GLU A 230 -32.74 -6.13 21.67
C GLU A 230 -33.60 -6.84 22.73
#